data_AF-A0A371H1U1-F1
#
_entry.id   AF-A0A371H1U1-F1
#
_cell.length_a   1.000
_cell.length_b   1.000
_cell.length_c   1.000
_cell.angle_alpha   90.00
_cell.angle_beta   90.00
_cell.angle_gamma   90.00
#
_symmetry.space_group_name_H-M   'P 1'
#
loop_
_entity.id
_entity.type
_entity.pdbx_description
1 polymer ?
#
loop_
_entity_poly.entity_id
_entity_poly.type
_entity_poly.pdbx_seq_one_letter_code
_entity_poly.pdbx_strand_id
1 'polypeptide(L)'
;MQCLGAICGAGVVKGFQPHLYEKLGGGANTLSKGYTKSAGLGAEIVGTFVLVYTVFSATDAKRNARDSHVPILAPLPIGFAVFLVHLATIPVTGTGINPARSLGAALIYNKDQAWDDHWIFWLGPFLGAALAALYHQVVIRAIPFSSK
;
A
#
# COMPACT_ATOMS: atom_id res chain seq x y z
N MET A 1 -6.82 7.27 -11.63
CA MET A 1 -7.86 6.22 -11.60
C MET A 1 -7.98 5.55 -10.23
N GLN A 2 -6.89 5.06 -9.62
CA GLN A 2 -6.91 4.32 -8.35
C GLN A 2 -7.60 5.08 -7.19
N CYS A 3 -7.27 6.37 -6.98
CA CYS A 3 -7.88 7.16 -5.89
C CYS A 3 -9.39 7.31 -6.06
N LEU A 4 -9.87 7.62 -7.27
CA LEU A 4 -11.31 7.72 -7.55
C LEU A 4 -12.02 6.38 -7.30
N GLY A 5 -11.42 5.27 -7.74
CA GLY A 5 -11.97 3.93 -7.48
C GLY A 5 -12.07 3.63 -5.98
N ALA A 6 -11.04 3.99 -5.19
CA ALA A 6 -11.06 3.80 -3.75
C ALA A 6 -12.11 4.67 -3.04
N ILE A 7 -12.27 5.93 -3.47
CA ILE A 7 -13.33 6.83 -2.96
C ILE A 7 -14.71 6.25 -3.27
N CYS A 8 -14.95 5.84 -4.52
CA CYS A 8 -16.22 5.23 -4.93
C CYS A 8 -16.50 3.95 -4.12
N GLY A 9 -15.51 3.07 -3.96
CA GLY A 9 -15.64 1.83 -3.20
C GLY A 9 -15.99 2.07 -1.73
N ALA A 10 -15.27 2.98 -1.07
CA ALA A 10 -15.58 3.35 0.32
C ALA A 10 -16.98 3.99 0.44
N GLY A 11 -17.37 4.83 -0.53
CA GLY A 11 -18.70 5.44 -0.59
C GLY A 11 -19.83 4.42 -0.69
N VAL A 12 -19.66 3.37 -1.49
CA VAL A 12 -20.62 2.26 -1.61
C VAL A 12 -20.80 1.54 -0.26
N VAL A 13 -19.70 1.23 0.44
CA VAL A 13 -19.77 0.55 1.75
C VAL A 13 -20.50 1.43 2.78
N LYS A 14 -20.20 2.73 2.83
CA LYS A 14 -20.92 3.67 3.68
C LYS A 14 -22.41 3.74 3.32
N GLY A 15 -22.74 3.69 2.03
CA GLY A 15 -24.13 3.67 1.55
C GLY A 15 -24.92 2.44 2.01
N PHE A 16 -24.28 1.26 2.10
CA PHE A 16 -24.95 0.04 2.57
C PHE A 16 -25.22 0.02 4.07
N GLN A 17 -24.29 0.54 4.89
CA GLN A 17 -24.41 0.50 6.35
C GLN A 17 -23.84 1.79 7.00
N PRO A 18 -24.54 2.94 6.89
CA PRO A 18 -24.00 4.23 7.31
C PRO A 18 -23.61 4.28 8.80
N HIS A 19 -24.49 3.79 9.67
CA HIS A 19 -24.28 3.84 11.12
C HIS A 19 -23.14 2.93 11.59
N LEU A 20 -23.05 1.70 11.06
CA LEU A 20 -21.96 0.79 11.40
C LEU A 20 -20.63 1.28 10.83
N TYR A 21 -20.64 1.82 9.61
CA TYR A 21 -19.45 2.40 8.99
C TYR A 21 -18.85 3.51 9.86
N GLU A 22 -19.67 4.47 10.30
CA GLU A 22 -19.22 5.56 11.17
C GLU A 22 -18.75 5.07 12.55
N LYS A 23 -19.48 4.12 13.15
CA LYS A 23 -19.19 3.59 14.49
C LYS A 23 -17.91 2.74 14.52
N LEU A 24 -17.59 2.02 13.44
CA LEU A 24 -16.50 1.04 13.38
C LEU A 24 -15.25 1.58 12.65
N GLY A 25 -15.08 2.90 12.58
CA GLY A 25 -13.86 3.53 12.08
C GLY A 25 -13.77 3.70 10.56
N GLY A 26 -14.85 3.42 9.81
CA GLY A 26 -14.94 3.64 8.37
C GLY A 26 -13.92 2.90 7.50
N GLY A 27 -13.20 1.93 8.08
CA GLY A 27 -12.05 1.30 7.45
C GLY A 27 -10.89 2.27 7.15
N ALA A 28 -10.86 3.45 7.79
CA ALA A 28 -9.78 4.42 7.63
C ALA A 28 -8.50 3.96 8.33
N ASN A 29 -7.36 4.22 7.71
CA ASN A 29 -6.07 4.00 8.35
C ASN A 29 -5.82 5.11 9.38
N THR A 30 -5.46 4.72 10.60
CA THR A 30 -5.12 5.61 11.71
C THR A 30 -4.04 4.95 12.55
N LEU A 31 -3.27 5.74 13.31
CA LEU A 31 -2.31 5.17 14.23
C LEU A 31 -3.03 4.57 15.44
N SER A 32 -2.77 3.28 15.73
CA SER A 32 -3.29 2.61 16.91
C SER A 32 -2.76 3.26 18.19
N LYS A 33 -3.61 3.32 19.22
CA LYS A 33 -3.23 3.84 20.55
C LYS A 33 -2.02 3.07 21.09
N GLY A 34 -1.04 3.80 21.62
CA GLY A 34 0.20 3.24 22.18
C GLY A 34 1.37 3.16 21.20
N TYR A 35 1.14 3.33 19.91
CA TYR A 35 2.22 3.47 18.92
C TYR A 35 2.58 4.93 18.69
N THR A 36 3.86 5.18 18.38
CA THR A 36 4.36 6.50 17.99
C THR A 36 4.18 6.71 16.49
N LYS A 37 4.08 7.97 16.03
CA LYS A 37 4.00 8.27 14.58
C LYS A 37 5.19 7.72 13.80
N SER A 38 6.38 7.67 14.42
CA SER A 38 7.58 7.06 13.84
C SER A 38 7.47 5.54 13.70
N ALA A 39 6.89 4.85 14.68
CA ALA A 39 6.62 3.41 14.58
C ALA A 39 5.61 3.10 13.48
N GLY A 40 4.52 3.89 13.37
CA GLY A 40 3.56 3.78 12.28
C GLY A 40 4.20 4.02 10.91
N LEU A 41 4.99 5.09 10.77
CA LEU A 41 5.73 5.39 9.56
C LEU A 41 6.71 4.27 9.18
N GLY A 42 7.47 3.75 10.15
CA GLY A 42 8.39 2.64 9.93
C GLY A 42 7.67 1.37 9.45
N ALA A 43 6.53 1.04 10.06
CA ALA A 43 5.70 -0.11 9.65
C ALA A 43 5.20 0.03 8.21
N GLU A 44 4.72 1.22 7.81
CA GLU A 44 4.25 1.48 6.46
C GLU A 44 5.39 1.45 5.41
N ILE A 45 6.58 1.95 5.77
CA ILE A 45 7.77 1.89 4.91
C ILE A 45 8.17 0.43 4.66
N VAL A 46 8.34 -0.36 5.73
CA VAL A 46 8.78 -1.76 5.63
C VAL A 46 7.72 -2.61 4.94
N GLY A 47 6.44 -2.42 5.28
CA GLY A 47 5.34 -3.13 4.65
C GLY A 47 5.25 -2.86 3.14
N THR A 48 5.40 -1.60 2.73
CA THR A 48 5.38 -1.24 1.31
C THR A 48 6.65 -1.71 0.59
N PHE A 49 7.81 -1.67 1.25
CA PHE A 49 9.04 -2.25 0.71
C PHE A 49 8.85 -3.73 0.36
N VAL A 50 8.31 -4.53 1.28
CA VAL A 50 8.05 -5.96 1.05
C VAL A 50 7.12 -6.15 -0.15
N LEU A 51 6.01 -5.41 -0.20
CA LEU A 51 5.07 -5.47 -1.31
C LEU A 51 5.74 -5.15 -2.66
N VAL A 52 6.40 -3.99 -2.75
CA VAL A 52 6.96 -3.50 -4.01
C VAL A 52 8.18 -4.34 -4.43
N TYR A 53 8.97 -4.83 -3.49
CA TYR A 53 10.02 -5.79 -3.77
C TYR A 53 9.47 -7.10 -4.35
N THR A 54 8.36 -7.61 -3.81
CA THR A 54 7.67 -8.78 -4.38
C THR A 54 7.13 -8.49 -5.78
N VAL A 55 6.60 -7.30 -6.04
CA VAL A 55 6.18 -6.88 -7.39
C VAL A 55 7.37 -6.98 -8.36
N PHE A 56 8.50 -6.37 -8.03
CA PHE A 56 9.70 -6.41 -8.88
C PHE A 56 10.24 -7.84 -9.07
N SER A 57 10.28 -8.63 -8.01
CA SER A 57 10.72 -10.03 -8.08
C SER A 57 9.77 -10.90 -8.91
N ALA A 58 8.46 -10.62 -8.85
CA ALA A 58 7.44 -11.33 -9.63
C ALA A 58 7.39 -10.88 -11.10
N THR A 59 7.92 -9.70 -11.43
CA THR A 59 8.04 -9.23 -12.82
C THR A 59 9.18 -9.87 -13.61
N ASP A 60 10.21 -10.43 -12.96
CA ASP A 60 11.43 -10.93 -13.63
C ASP A 60 11.26 -12.29 -14.35
N ALA A 61 10.03 -12.68 -14.67
CA ALA A 61 9.71 -13.98 -15.26
C ALA A 61 9.41 -13.88 -16.77
N LYS A 62 10.34 -13.40 -17.59
CA LYS A 62 10.44 -13.63 -19.06
C LYS A 62 9.16 -13.49 -19.93
N ARG A 63 8.11 -12.83 -19.46
CA ARG A 63 6.80 -12.74 -20.14
C ARG A 63 6.38 -11.28 -20.21
N ASN A 64 6.77 -10.62 -21.31
CA ASN A 64 6.18 -9.36 -21.70
C ASN A 64 4.69 -9.60 -22.03
N ALA A 65 3.80 -8.79 -21.47
CA ALA A 65 2.41 -8.78 -21.90
C ALA A 65 2.36 -8.42 -23.40
N ARG A 66 1.50 -9.12 -24.15
CA ARG A 66 1.30 -8.90 -25.58
C ARG A 66 1.01 -7.40 -25.79
N ASP A 67 1.91 -6.73 -26.52
CA ASP A 67 1.90 -5.30 -26.89
C ASP A 67 2.06 -4.25 -25.79
N SER A 68 2.62 -4.59 -24.63
CA SER A 68 3.04 -3.59 -23.65
C SER A 68 4.30 -4.05 -22.93
N HIS A 69 5.25 -3.14 -22.70
CA HIS A 69 6.47 -3.35 -21.91
C HIS A 69 6.18 -3.61 -20.41
N VAL A 70 5.00 -4.14 -20.08
CA VAL A 70 4.55 -4.44 -18.73
C VAL A 70 4.76 -5.93 -18.50
N PRO A 71 5.64 -6.33 -17.57
CA PRO A 71 5.86 -7.72 -17.25
C PRO A 71 4.59 -8.35 -16.67
N ILE A 72 4.28 -9.59 -17.08
CA ILE A 72 3.15 -10.34 -16.52
C ILE A 72 3.50 -10.69 -15.06
N LEU A 73 2.97 -9.90 -14.14
CA LEU A 73 3.06 -10.12 -12.71
C LEU A 73 2.46 -11.49 -12.36
N ALA A 74 3.19 -12.34 -11.64
CA ALA A 74 2.57 -13.48 -10.95
C ALA A 74 1.67 -12.93 -9.83
N PRO A 75 0.32 -13.00 -9.95
CA PRO A 75 -0.57 -12.30 -9.02
C PRO A 75 -0.57 -12.93 -7.62
N LEU A 76 -0.24 -14.24 -7.53
CA LEU A 76 -0.27 -14.99 -6.28
C LEU A 76 0.79 -14.51 -5.27
N PRO A 77 2.10 -14.39 -5.62
CA PRO A 77 3.09 -13.82 -4.72
C PRO A 77 2.74 -12.42 -4.22
N ILE A 78 2.20 -11.56 -5.09
CA ILE A 78 1.85 -10.18 -4.75
C ILE A 78 0.70 -10.16 -3.75
N GLY A 79 -0.36 -10.93 -4.01
CA GLY A 79 -1.47 -11.08 -3.06
C GLY A 79 -1.01 -11.64 -1.71
N PHE A 80 -0.08 -12.60 -1.71
CA PHE A 80 0.47 -13.17 -0.50
C PHE A 80 1.35 -12.17 0.28
N ALA A 81 2.14 -11.34 -0.41
CA ALA A 81 2.89 -10.27 0.22
C ALA A 81 1.98 -9.24 0.90
N VAL A 82 0.90 -8.83 0.23
CA VAL A 82 -0.13 -7.97 0.84
C VAL A 82 -0.71 -8.66 2.08
N PHE A 83 -1.11 -9.93 1.99
CA PHE A 83 -1.67 -10.68 3.11
C PHE A 83 -0.73 -10.75 4.31
N LEU A 84 0.55 -11.12 4.11
CA LEU A 84 1.54 -11.20 5.19
C LEU A 84 1.79 -9.85 5.84
N VAL A 85 1.89 -8.78 5.05
CA VAL A 85 2.05 -7.43 5.60
C VAL A 85 0.83 -7.07 6.45
N HIS A 86 -0.40 -7.39 6.00
CA HIS A 86 -1.60 -7.15 6.80
C HIS A 86 -1.57 -7.88 8.15
N LEU A 87 -1.14 -9.15 8.19
CA LEU A 87 -1.00 -9.89 9.45
C LEU A 87 -0.07 -9.19 10.45
N ALA A 88 0.99 -8.52 9.96
CA ALA A 88 1.96 -7.83 10.80
C ALA A 88 1.56 -6.39 11.16
N THR A 89 0.94 -5.64 10.24
CA THR A 89 0.76 -4.18 10.39
C THR A 89 -0.67 -3.75 10.74
N ILE A 90 -1.67 -4.64 10.70
CA ILE A 90 -3.03 -4.32 11.15
C ILE A 90 -3.04 -3.75 12.59
N PRO A 91 -2.33 -4.32 13.59
CA PRO A 91 -2.34 -3.80 14.95
C PRO A 91 -1.73 -2.39 15.09
N VAL A 92 -0.90 -1.95 14.14
CA VAL A 92 -0.19 -0.66 14.21
C VAL A 92 -0.97 0.46 13.53
N THR A 93 -1.43 0.22 12.29
CA THR A 93 -2.04 1.26 11.44
C THR A 93 -3.32 0.83 10.71
N GLY A 94 -3.76 -0.41 10.90
CA GLY A 94 -4.76 -1.05 10.05
C GLY A 94 -4.23 -1.41 8.65
N THR A 95 -2.92 -1.27 8.42
CA THR A 95 -2.21 -1.51 7.14
C THR A 95 -2.65 -0.56 6.02
N GLY A 96 -1.82 0.44 5.74
CA GLY A 96 -1.98 1.33 4.60
C GLY A 96 -1.45 0.70 3.32
N ILE A 97 -0.12 0.71 3.16
CA ILE A 97 0.72 0.26 2.03
C ILE A 97 0.22 0.60 0.62
N ASN A 98 -0.81 1.44 0.53
CA ASN A 98 -1.53 1.82 -0.67
C ASN A 98 -2.19 3.19 -0.43
N PRO A 99 -1.57 4.27 -0.92
CA PRO A 99 -2.08 5.63 -0.70
C PRO A 99 -3.50 5.86 -1.22
N ALA A 100 -3.89 5.23 -2.34
CA ALA A 100 -5.23 5.36 -2.89
C ALA A 100 -6.28 4.76 -1.94
N ARG A 101 -6.01 3.59 -1.35
CA ARG A 101 -6.87 2.93 -0.36
C ARG A 101 -7.01 3.77 0.91
N SER A 102 -5.90 4.35 1.38
CA SER A 102 -5.93 5.21 2.57
C SER A 102 -6.68 6.51 2.30
N LEU A 103 -6.51 7.13 1.12
CA LEU A 103 -7.23 8.35 0.73
C LEU A 103 -8.74 8.11 0.61
N GLY A 104 -9.14 7.03 -0.08
CA GLY A 104 -10.56 6.72 -0.28
C GLY A 104 -11.31 6.56 1.04
N ALA A 105 -10.72 5.83 1.99
CA ALA A 105 -11.31 5.65 3.31
C ALA A 105 -11.29 6.94 4.15
N ALA A 106 -10.18 7.70 4.13
CA ALA A 106 -10.08 8.96 4.89
C ALA A 106 -11.12 9.99 4.41
N LEU A 107 -11.31 10.13 3.10
CA LEU A 107 -12.27 11.08 2.52
C LEU A 107 -13.72 10.73 2.87
N ILE A 108 -14.09 9.45 2.81
CA ILE A 108 -15.47 9.01 3.06
C ILE A 108 -15.80 8.94 4.55
N TYR A 109 -14.80 8.60 5.39
CA TYR A 109 -14.95 8.58 6.84
C TYR A 109 -14.90 9.98 7.46
N ASN A 110 -14.04 10.85 6.93
CA ASN A 110 -13.94 12.27 7.25
C ASN A 110 -13.92 12.59 8.75
N LYS A 111 -12.95 12.03 9.48
CA LYS A 111 -12.70 12.34 10.91
C LYS A 111 -11.30 12.93 11.08
N ASP A 112 -11.15 13.83 12.06
CA ASP A 112 -9.91 14.56 12.32
C ASP A 112 -8.70 13.63 12.48
N GLN A 113 -8.83 12.58 13.30
CA GLN A 113 -7.74 11.61 13.50
C GLN A 113 -7.28 10.93 12.21
N ALA A 114 -8.21 10.61 11.30
CA ALA A 114 -7.87 10.00 10.02
C ALA A 114 -7.08 10.95 9.11
N TRP A 115 -7.34 12.25 9.20
CA TRP A 115 -6.61 13.29 8.48
C TRP A 115 -5.25 13.63 9.12
N ASP A 116 -5.19 13.68 10.46
CA ASP A 116 -3.97 13.99 11.23
C ASP A 116 -2.85 12.96 11.02
N ASP A 117 -3.21 11.70 10.80
CA ASP A 117 -2.29 10.61 10.52
C ASP A 117 -2.12 10.35 9.01
N HIS A 118 -2.90 11.00 8.15
CA HIS A 118 -3.01 10.65 6.73
C HIS A 118 -1.68 10.73 5.96
N TRP A 119 -0.84 11.70 6.32
CA TRP A 119 0.46 11.93 5.69
C TRP A 119 1.38 10.70 5.79
N ILE A 120 1.23 9.88 6.85
CA ILE A 120 2.01 8.65 7.05
C ILE A 120 1.76 7.67 5.90
N PHE A 121 0.51 7.57 5.43
CA PHE A 121 0.08 6.63 4.39
C PHE A 121 0.39 7.11 2.97
N TRP A 122 1.00 8.29 2.82
CA TRP A 122 1.63 8.73 1.58
C TRP A 122 3.14 8.63 1.67
N LEU A 123 3.72 9.24 2.72
CA LEU A 123 5.17 9.28 2.88
C LEU A 123 5.75 7.87 3.06
N GLY A 124 5.15 7.05 3.92
CA GLY A 124 5.62 5.70 4.21
C GLY A 124 5.65 4.83 2.95
N PRO A 125 4.52 4.69 2.23
CA PRO A 125 4.50 3.91 1.00
C PRO A 125 5.42 4.41 -0.10
N PHE A 126 5.54 5.73 -0.30
CA PHE A 126 6.49 6.25 -1.29
C PHE A 126 7.95 5.95 -0.94
N LEU A 127 8.34 6.11 0.33
CA LEU A 127 9.69 5.76 0.77
C LEU A 127 9.95 4.25 0.65
N GLY A 128 9.01 3.41 1.08
CA GLY A 128 9.13 1.95 0.95
C GLY A 128 9.25 1.49 -0.50
N ALA A 129 8.44 2.05 -1.39
CA ALA A 129 8.48 1.75 -2.82
C ALA A 129 9.80 2.21 -3.47
N ALA A 130 10.29 3.41 -3.13
CA ALA A 130 11.56 3.92 -3.63
C ALA A 130 12.74 3.05 -3.17
N LEU A 131 12.76 2.65 -1.90
CA LEU A 131 13.78 1.75 -1.35
C LEU A 131 13.75 0.38 -2.03
N ALA A 132 12.57 -0.18 -2.30
CA ALA A 132 12.43 -1.46 -3.00
C ALA A 132 12.93 -1.36 -4.45
N ALA A 133 12.60 -0.29 -5.16
CA ALA A 133 13.09 -0.03 -6.51
C ALA A 133 14.63 0.08 -6.54
N LEU A 134 15.20 0.89 -5.64
CA LEU A 134 16.65 1.07 -5.52
C LEU A 134 17.36 -0.26 -5.18
N TYR A 135 16.84 -1.01 -4.22
CA TYR A 135 17.39 -2.31 -3.84
C TYR A 135 17.40 -3.29 -5.02
N HIS A 136 16.27 -3.41 -5.72
CA HIS A 136 16.14 -4.32 -6.86
C HIS A 136 17.08 -3.92 -8.02
N GLN A 137 17.18 -2.63 -8.35
CA GLN A 137 17.98 -2.16 -9.46
C GLN A 137 19.49 -2.16 -9.17
N VAL A 138 19.90 -1.72 -7.98
CA VAL A 138 21.32 -1.48 -7.67
C VAL A 138 21.97 -2.71 -7.03
N VAL A 139 21.30 -3.36 -6.09
CA VAL A 139 21.87 -4.47 -5.30
C VAL A 139 21.70 -5.79 -6.03
N ILE A 140 20.48 -6.12 -6.46
CA ILE A 140 20.22 -7.37 -7.17
C ILE A 140 20.72 -7.30 -8.63
N ARG A 141 20.79 -6.10 -9.23
CA ARG A 141 21.17 -5.89 -10.64
C ARG A 141 20.33 -6.76 -11.60
N ALA A 142 19.06 -6.97 -11.28
CA ALA A 142 18.14 -7.73 -12.14
C ALA A 142 17.91 -7.07 -13.52
N ILE A 143 18.36 -5.82 -13.71
CA ILE A 143 18.47 -5.19 -15.02
C ILE A 143 19.93 -5.32 -15.46
N PRO A 144 20.24 -6.09 -16.53
CA PRO A 144 21.58 -6.11 -17.07
C PRO A 144 21.93 -4.68 -17.52
N PHE A 145 22.98 -4.11 -16.94
CA PHE A 145 23.61 -2.94 -17.53
C PHE A 145 24.01 -3.35 -18.95
N SER A 146 23.34 -2.79 -19.96
CA SER A 146 23.87 -2.82 -21.31
C SER A 146 25.17 -2.00 -21.26
N SER A 147 26.29 -2.70 -21.16
CA SER A 147 27.60 -2.08 -21.35
C SER A 147 27.60 -1.55 -22.77
N LYS A 148 27.66 -0.21 -22.91
CA LYS A 148 28.22 0.37 -24.13
C LYS A 148 29.70 0.03 -24.22
#